data_AF-A0A1X0N8S1-F1
#
_entry.id   AF-A0A1X0N8S1-F1
#
_cell.length_a   1.000
_cell.length_b   1.000
_cell.length_c   1.000
_cell.angle_alpha   90.00
_cell.angle_beta   90.00
_cell.angle_gamma   90.00
#
_symmetry.space_group_name_H-M   'P 1'
#
loop_
_entity.id
_entity.type
_entity.pdbx_description
1 polymer ?
#
loop_
_entity_poly.entity_id
_entity_poly.type
_entity_poly.pdbx_seq_one_letter_code
_entity_poly.pdbx_strand_id
1 'polypeptide(L)'
;MRKLHPNVEILRAVYKDLTRIAEFADQDIVLHKADRGARGGLSMVIGRRSVHNHELDLIEHTRQTLCMEVHEIVADDHFGSVMGCLHATCERKKITMPFCGLWRFRDGRIVEHWENVYDIRAFASFLLGDDSVSSRWLYD
;
A
#
# COMPACT_ATOMS: atom_id res chain seq x y z
N MET A 1 -20.68 -3.47 -23.09
CA MET A 1 -19.64 -3.47 -22.03
C MET A 1 -19.97 -2.36 -21.04
N ARG A 2 -20.11 -2.68 -19.75
CA ARG A 2 -20.30 -1.65 -18.72
C ARG A 2 -18.97 -0.91 -18.56
N LYS A 3 -18.98 0.42 -18.70
CA LYS A 3 -17.77 1.25 -18.53
C LYS A 3 -17.27 1.07 -17.08
N LEU A 4 -15.98 0.80 -16.91
CA LEU A 4 -15.37 0.73 -15.58
C LEU A 4 -15.50 2.10 -14.91
N HIS A 5 -15.72 2.10 -13.59
CA HIS A 5 -15.84 3.32 -12.82
C HIS A 5 -14.52 4.11 -12.88
N PRO A 6 -14.51 5.45 -13.02
CA PRO A 6 -13.26 6.23 -13.09
C PRO A 6 -12.29 5.96 -11.92
N ASN A 7 -12.82 5.76 -10.70
CA ASN A 7 -11.99 5.44 -9.54
C ASN A 7 -11.33 4.04 -9.64
N VAL A 8 -11.91 3.09 -10.38
CA VAL A 8 -11.23 1.81 -10.68
C VAL A 8 -10.01 2.05 -11.56
N GLU A 9 -10.10 2.94 -12.55
CA GLU A 9 -8.97 3.29 -13.42
C GLU A 9 -7.85 4.02 -12.64
N ILE A 10 -8.23 4.91 -11.71
CA ILE A 10 -7.28 5.54 -10.77
C ILE A 10 -6.53 4.47 -9.98
N LEU A 11 -7.26 3.54 -9.35
CA LEU A 11 -6.63 2.47 -8.56
C LEU A 11 -5.76 1.55 -9.42
N ARG A 12 -6.17 1.23 -10.65
CA ARG A 12 -5.32 0.49 -11.60
C ARG A 12 -4.02 1.23 -11.90
N ALA A 13 -4.08 2.56 -12.09
CA ALA A 13 -2.90 3.36 -12.34
C ALA A 13 -1.95 3.39 -11.13
N VAL A 14 -2.49 3.58 -9.92
CA VAL A 14 -1.71 3.58 -8.67
C VAL A 14 -1.09 2.22 -8.39
N TYR A 15 -1.83 1.12 -8.46
CA TYR A 15 -1.26 -0.20 -8.17
C TYR A 15 -0.30 -0.72 -9.24
N LYS A 16 -0.40 -0.19 -10.48
CA LYS A 16 0.62 -0.44 -11.51
C LYS A 16 1.93 0.29 -11.21
N ASP A 17 1.86 1.43 -10.54
CA ASP A 17 2.99 2.29 -10.20
C ASP A 17 2.66 3.19 -9.00
N LEU A 18 3.07 2.74 -7.80
CA LEU A 18 2.76 3.41 -6.54
C LEU A 18 3.36 4.82 -6.44
N THR A 19 4.42 5.11 -7.21
CA THR A 19 5.03 6.45 -7.27
C THR A 19 4.05 7.51 -7.78
N ARG A 20 2.99 7.09 -8.47
CA ARG A 20 1.99 7.97 -9.07
C ARG A 20 0.84 8.35 -8.14
N ILE A 21 0.84 7.88 -6.88
CA ILE A 21 -0.24 8.16 -5.92
C ILE A 21 -0.57 9.66 -5.80
N ALA A 22 0.45 10.52 -5.87
CA ALA A 22 0.32 11.96 -5.73
C ALA A 22 -0.43 12.64 -6.90
N GLU A 23 -0.50 11.99 -8.06
CA GLU A 23 -1.25 12.50 -9.22
C GLU A 23 -2.76 12.49 -8.95
N PHE A 24 -3.23 11.53 -8.14
CA PHE A 24 -4.65 11.26 -7.89
C PHE A 24 -5.12 11.70 -6.49
N ALA A 25 -4.18 11.98 -5.59
CA ALA A 25 -4.49 12.38 -4.22
C ALA A 25 -4.95 13.84 -4.10
N ASP A 26 -5.86 14.07 -3.15
CA ASP A 26 -6.19 15.39 -2.60
C ASP A 26 -4.97 15.96 -1.83
N GLN A 27 -4.90 17.28 -1.65
CA GLN A 27 -3.79 17.91 -0.93
C GLN A 27 -3.67 17.41 0.51
N ASP A 28 -4.81 17.15 1.16
CA ASP A 28 -4.90 16.80 2.57
C ASP A 28 -5.16 15.31 2.79
N ILE A 29 -4.78 14.45 1.83
CA ILE A 29 -4.93 13.00 1.93
C ILE A 29 -4.34 12.46 3.25
N VAL A 30 -5.04 11.49 3.84
CA VAL A 30 -4.56 10.73 5.00
C VAL A 30 -4.26 9.30 4.57
N LEU A 31 -3.07 8.80 4.88
CA LEU A 31 -2.68 7.42 4.68
C LEU A 31 -2.46 6.75 6.03
N HIS A 32 -3.04 5.56 6.21
CA HIS A 32 -2.84 4.70 7.38
C HIS A 32 -1.94 3.54 6.97
N LYS A 33 -0.75 3.47 7.58
CA LYS A 33 0.33 2.57 7.14
C LYS A 33 0.05 1.11 7.48
N ALA A 34 0.50 0.21 6.61
CA ALA A 34 0.40 -1.24 6.80
C ALA A 34 1.15 -1.72 8.05
N ASP A 35 2.30 -1.11 8.34
CA ASP A 35 3.19 -1.47 9.46
C ASP A 35 2.75 -0.84 10.79
N ARG A 36 1.71 0.00 10.78
CA ARG A 36 1.22 0.76 11.95
C ARG A 36 2.31 1.52 12.70
N GLY A 37 3.36 1.96 12.01
CA GLY A 37 4.46 2.73 12.59
C GLY A 37 5.57 1.89 13.24
N ALA A 38 5.66 0.59 12.91
CA ALA A 38 6.68 -0.32 13.45
C ALA A 38 8.12 0.21 13.36
N ARG A 39 8.43 1.06 12.38
CA ARG A 39 9.74 1.72 12.23
C ARG A 39 9.95 2.94 13.14
N GLY A 40 9.24 3.03 14.27
CA GLY A 40 9.34 4.15 15.23
C GLY A 40 8.70 5.45 14.74
N GLY A 41 7.85 5.38 13.71
CA GLY A 41 7.15 6.52 13.12
C GLY A 41 5.66 6.55 13.46
N LEU A 42 4.96 7.60 13.03
CA LEU A 42 3.50 7.65 13.15
C LEU A 42 2.85 6.54 12.32
N SER A 43 1.75 5.99 12.84
CA SER A 43 0.90 4.99 12.15
C SER A 43 0.13 5.57 10.98
N MET A 44 0.18 6.89 10.80
CA MET A 44 -0.52 7.63 9.76
C MET A 44 0.40 8.69 9.15
N VAL A 45 0.13 9.07 7.91
CA VAL A 45 0.80 10.14 7.17
C VAL A 45 -0.26 11.08 6.62
N ILE A 46 -0.05 12.39 6.77
CA ILE A 46 -1.01 13.41 6.32
C ILE A 46 -0.33 14.31 5.28
N GLY A 47 -1.07 14.59 4.22
CA GLY A 47 -0.70 15.50 3.16
C GLY A 47 -0.07 14.78 1.97
N ARG A 48 -0.43 15.23 0.76
CA ARG A 48 -0.05 14.62 -0.52
C ARG A 48 1.44 14.35 -0.68
N ARG A 49 2.28 15.32 -0.32
CA ARG A 49 3.74 15.16 -0.39
C ARG A 49 4.26 14.11 0.59
N SER A 50 3.75 14.11 1.82
CA SER A 50 4.17 13.16 2.84
C SER A 50 3.77 11.73 2.46
N VAL A 51 2.55 11.56 1.93
CA VAL A 51 2.06 10.27 1.41
C VAL A 51 2.93 9.78 0.25
N HIS A 52 3.25 10.65 -0.72
CA HIS A 52 4.14 10.30 -1.82
C HIS A 52 5.52 9.86 -1.34
N ASN A 53 6.11 10.59 -0.39
CA ASN A 53 7.41 10.23 0.18
C ASN A 53 7.35 8.87 0.90
N HIS A 54 6.27 8.58 1.63
CA HIS A 54 6.09 7.27 2.28
C HIS A 54 6.10 6.11 1.28
N GLU A 55 5.40 6.24 0.15
CA GLU A 55 5.43 5.21 -0.90
C GLU A 55 6.84 5.05 -1.51
N LEU A 56 7.52 6.17 -1.80
CA LEU A 56 8.89 6.13 -2.32
C LEU A 56 9.86 5.48 -1.33
N ASP A 57 9.75 5.82 -0.04
CA ASP A 57 10.57 5.24 1.01
C ASP A 57 10.34 3.74 1.13
N LEU A 58 9.10 3.26 0.97
CA LEU A 58 8.77 1.83 0.99
C LEU A 58 9.35 1.09 -0.23
N ILE A 59 9.26 1.68 -1.43
CA ILE A 59 9.85 1.12 -2.66
C ILE A 59 11.37 1.03 -2.52
N GLU A 60 12.02 2.09 -2.04
CA GLU A 60 13.47 2.12 -1.87
C GLU A 60 13.93 1.11 -0.79
N HIS A 61 13.20 1.04 0.33
CA HIS A 61 13.51 0.10 1.41
C HIS A 61 13.41 -1.37 0.99
N THR A 62 12.52 -1.66 0.03
CA THR A 62 12.40 -2.98 -0.60
C THR A 62 13.33 -3.14 -1.81
N ARG A 63 14.29 -2.24 -2.02
CA ARG A 63 15.24 -2.24 -3.15
C ARG A 63 14.55 -2.39 -4.50
N GLN A 64 13.42 -1.69 -4.67
CA GLN A 64 12.59 -1.70 -5.86
C GLN A 64 11.96 -3.07 -6.20
N THR A 65 11.88 -3.98 -5.23
CA THR A 65 11.27 -5.31 -5.41
C THR A 65 9.81 -5.39 -4.99
N LEU A 66 9.26 -4.32 -4.39
CA LEU A 66 7.85 -4.27 -4.03
C LEU A 66 6.96 -4.42 -5.28
N CYS A 67 6.18 -5.49 -5.30
CA CYS A 67 5.20 -5.79 -6.33
C CYS A 67 3.85 -6.05 -5.68
N MET A 68 2.82 -5.35 -6.15
CA MET A 68 1.43 -5.55 -5.73
C MET A 68 0.72 -6.37 -6.81
N GLU A 69 0.68 -7.69 -6.66
CA GLU A 69 -0.09 -8.58 -7.55
C GLU A 69 -1.59 -8.39 -7.26
N VAL A 70 -2.25 -7.57 -8.07
CA VAL A 70 -3.67 -7.25 -7.90
C VAL A 70 -4.55 -8.37 -8.44
N HIS A 71 -5.42 -8.92 -7.59
CA HIS A 71 -6.44 -9.89 -7.98
C HIS A 71 -7.77 -9.22 -8.34
N GLU A 72 -8.19 -8.22 -7.55
CA GLU A 72 -9.48 -7.57 -7.70
C GLU A 72 -9.44 -6.09 -7.32
N ILE A 73 -10.17 -5.28 -8.08
CA ILE A 73 -10.41 -3.85 -7.80
C ILE A 73 -11.91 -3.59 -7.93
N VAL A 74 -12.51 -3.04 -6.88
CA VAL A 74 -13.90 -2.56 -6.87
C VAL A 74 -13.90 -1.13 -6.38
N ALA A 75 -14.60 -0.23 -7.07
CA ALA A 75 -14.79 1.14 -6.60
C ALA A 75 -16.10 1.75 -7.13
N ASP A 76 -16.61 2.71 -6.37
CA ASP A 76 -17.69 3.62 -6.73
C ASP A 76 -17.23 5.08 -6.49
N ASP A 77 -18.18 6.02 -6.40
CA ASP A 77 -17.91 7.45 -6.19
C ASP A 77 -17.31 7.78 -4.81
N HIS A 78 -17.50 6.92 -3.82
CA HIS A 78 -17.17 7.18 -2.42
C HIS A 78 -16.00 6.32 -1.94
N PHE A 79 -15.99 5.04 -2.30
CA PHE A 79 -15.04 4.06 -1.79
C PHE A 79 -14.43 3.21 -2.91
N GLY A 80 -13.26 2.67 -2.61
CA GLY A 80 -12.65 1.60 -3.40
C GLY A 80 -11.91 0.61 -2.52
N SER A 81 -11.81 -0.62 -3.01
CA SER A 81 -11.03 -1.68 -2.40
C SER A 81 -10.19 -2.38 -3.46
N VAL A 82 -8.94 -2.69 -3.09
CA VAL A 82 -8.01 -3.47 -3.91
C VAL A 82 -7.49 -4.63 -3.09
N MET A 83 -7.65 -5.83 -3.62
CA MET A 83 -7.20 -7.07 -2.98
C MET A 83 -6.18 -7.76 -3.88
N GLY A 84 -5.17 -8.35 -3.25
CA GLY A 84 -4.08 -8.98 -3.97
C GLY A 84 -3.06 -9.62 -3.05
N CYS A 85 -1.92 -9.99 -3.61
CA CYS A 85 -0.73 -10.42 -2.90
C CYS A 85 0.37 -9.38 -3.05
N LEU A 86 1.04 -9.02 -1.96
CA LEU A 86 2.25 -8.23 -2.01
C LEU A 86 3.45 -9.18 -2.04
N HIS A 87 4.46 -8.82 -2.81
CA HIS A 87 5.75 -9.48 -2.85
C HIS A 87 6.83 -8.42 -2.66
N ALA A 88 7.78 -8.69 -1.78
CA ALA A 88 8.92 -7.81 -1.61
C ALA A 88 10.13 -8.56 -1.07
N THR A 89 11.30 -7.98 -1.26
CA THR A 89 12.56 -8.40 -0.66
C THR A 89 13.10 -7.26 0.18
N CYS A 90 13.50 -7.54 1.42
CA CYS A 90 14.22 -6.61 2.27
C CYS A 90 15.44 -7.36 2.83
N GLU A 91 16.61 -6.75 2.70
CA GLU A 91 17.91 -7.38 3.00
C GLU A 91 18.12 -8.74 2.29
N ARG A 92 17.91 -9.85 3.01
CA ARG A 92 18.02 -11.24 2.51
C ARG A 92 16.70 -12.00 2.61
N LYS A 93 15.64 -11.36 3.09
CA LYS A 93 14.33 -11.98 3.29
C LYS A 93 13.37 -11.56 2.22
N LYS A 94 12.51 -12.49 1.84
CA LYS A 94 11.37 -12.26 0.96
C LYS A 94 10.10 -12.39 1.76
N ILE A 95 9.10 -11.61 1.37
CA ILE A 95 7.75 -11.71 1.90
C ILE A 95 6.78 -11.93 0.75
N THR A 96 5.78 -12.77 0.99
CA THR A 96 4.60 -12.89 0.12
C THR A 96 3.38 -13.03 1.01
N MET A 97 2.45 -12.08 0.94
CA MET A 97 1.24 -12.11 1.76
C MET A 97 0.06 -11.38 1.12
N PRO A 98 -1.18 -11.77 1.45
CA PRO A 98 -2.36 -11.03 1.03
C PRO A 98 -2.39 -9.61 1.60
N PHE A 99 -2.90 -8.68 0.81
CA PHE A 99 -3.19 -7.31 1.24
C PHE A 99 -4.62 -6.91 0.86
N CYS A 100 -5.12 -5.88 1.54
CA CYS A 100 -6.35 -5.17 1.17
C CYS A 100 -6.13 -3.66 1.34
N GLY A 101 -6.10 -2.93 0.22
CA GLY A 101 -6.14 -1.47 0.25
C GLY A 101 -7.58 -0.98 0.31
N LEU A 102 -7.91 -0.15 1.29
CA LEU A 102 -9.18 0.57 1.34
C LEU A 102 -8.94 2.03 0.97
N TRP A 103 -9.86 2.61 0.21
CA TRP A 103 -9.72 3.93 -0.37
C TRP A 103 -11.01 4.72 -0.19
N ARG A 104 -10.89 5.99 0.16
CA ARG A 104 -12.00 6.95 0.15
C ARG A 104 -11.75 8.01 -0.92
N PHE A 105 -12.79 8.33 -1.66
CA PHE A 105 -12.78 9.31 -2.73
C PHE A 105 -13.67 10.52 -2.39
N ARG A 106 -13.31 11.66 -2.99
CA ARG A 106 -14.14 12.86 -3.05
C ARG A 106 -13.78 13.60 -4.34
N ASP A 107 -14.79 13.93 -5.15
CA ASP A 107 -14.61 14.67 -6.41
C ASP A 107 -13.55 14.05 -7.34
N GLY A 108 -13.53 12.71 -7.42
CA GLY A 108 -12.58 11.96 -8.25
C GLY A 108 -11.13 11.98 -7.74
N ARG A 109 -10.88 12.42 -6.51
CA ARG A 109 -9.57 12.37 -5.84
C ARG A 109 -9.56 11.43 -4.67
N ILE A 110 -8.40 10.84 -4.40
CA ILE A 110 -8.15 10.03 -3.20
C ILE A 110 -7.98 10.98 -2.01
N VAL A 111 -8.84 10.86 -1.02
CA VAL A 111 -8.80 11.67 0.21
C VAL A 111 -8.35 10.86 1.43
N GLU A 112 -8.42 9.52 1.36
CA GLU A 112 -7.93 8.66 2.42
C GLU A 112 -7.58 7.26 1.90
N HIS A 113 -6.53 6.67 2.46
CA HIS A 113 -6.07 5.33 2.13
C HIS A 113 -5.70 4.56 3.40
N TRP A 114 -6.15 3.30 3.51
CA TRP A 114 -5.65 2.35 4.49
C TRP A 114 -4.93 1.22 3.79
N GLU A 115 -3.63 1.12 4.06
CA GLU A 115 -2.83 -0.04 3.70
C GLU A 115 -3.09 -1.15 4.73
N ASN A 116 -3.64 -2.27 4.30
CA ASN A 116 -3.78 -3.43 5.18
C ASN A 116 -3.04 -4.61 4.60
N VAL A 117 -2.22 -5.23 5.44
CA VAL A 117 -1.56 -6.50 5.18
C VAL A 117 -2.15 -7.55 6.10
N TYR A 118 -2.17 -8.81 5.67
CA TYR A 118 -2.84 -9.87 6.42
C TYR A 118 -2.23 -10.10 7.82
N ASP A 119 -0.90 -10.07 7.92
CA ASP A 119 -0.18 -10.24 9.17
C ASP A 119 0.74 -9.03 9.42
N ILE A 120 0.20 -8.06 10.16
CA ILE A 120 0.88 -6.80 10.49
C ILE A 120 2.19 -7.06 11.24
N ARG A 121 2.23 -8.08 12.12
CA ARG A 121 3.44 -8.38 12.91
C ARG A 121 4.55 -8.93 12.01
N ALA A 122 4.22 -9.88 11.13
CA ALA A 122 5.18 -10.41 10.18
C ALA A 122 5.70 -9.33 9.22
N PHE A 123 4.80 -8.46 8.73
CA PHE A 123 5.20 -7.35 7.86
C PHE A 123 6.08 -6.32 8.57
N ALA A 124 5.77 -5.97 9.81
CA ALA A 124 6.59 -5.10 10.65
C ALA A 124 7.99 -5.69 10.87
N SER A 125 8.10 -6.96 11.27
CA SER A 125 9.39 -7.63 11.45
C SER A 125 10.18 -7.71 10.15
N PHE A 126 9.52 -7.99 9.02
CA PHE A 126 10.14 -7.95 7.69
C PHE A 126 10.76 -6.59 7.39
N LEU A 127 10.03 -5.49 7.61
CA LEU A 127 10.55 -4.14 7.37
C LEU A 127 11.68 -3.75 8.32
N LEU A 128 11.69 -4.30 9.53
CA LEU A 128 12.74 -4.07 10.53
C LEU A 128 13.98 -4.96 10.33
N GLY A 129 13.94 -5.94 9.42
CA GLY A 129 14.99 -6.96 9.30
C GLY A 129 15.09 -7.86 10.54
N ASP A 130 14.00 -7.99 11.30
CA ASP A 130 13.97 -8.79 12.52
C ASP A 130 13.70 -10.27 12.21
N ASP A 131 14.63 -11.13 12.65
CA ASP A 131 14.58 -12.57 12.49
C ASP A 131 13.84 -13.29 13.62
N SER A 132 13.43 -12.57 14.67
CA SER A 132 12.76 -13.14 15.83
C SER A 132 11.36 -13.68 15.52
N VAL A 133 10.71 -13.19 14.45
CA VAL A 133 9.36 -13.60 14.06
C VAL A 133 9.42 -14.62 12.93
N SER A 134 9.17 -15.88 13.29
CA SER A 134 8.84 -16.92 12.31
C SER A 134 7.42 -16.69 11.78
N SER A 135 7.25 -16.63 10.47
CA SER A 135 5.94 -16.50 9.83
C SER A 135 5.91 -17.27 8.52
N ARG A 136 4.78 -17.90 8.21
CA ARG A 136 4.55 -18.61 6.93
C ARG A 136 4.66 -17.71 5.70
N TRP A 137 4.69 -16.39 5.91
CA TRP A 137 4.76 -15.39 4.85
C TRP A 137 6.20 -15.00 4.50
N LEU A 138 7.18 -15.38 5.32
CA LEU A 138 8.59 -15.03 5.17
C LEU A 138 9.37 -16.21 4.61
N TYR A 139 10.30 -15.91 3.70
CA TYR A 139 11.15 -16.86 3.01
C TYR A 139 12.57 -16.30 2.93
N ASP A 140 13.57 -17.17 2.86
CA ASP A 140 14.97 -16.80 2.59
C ASP A 140 15.26 -16.70 1.07
#